data_AF-A1K491-F1
#
_entry.id   AF-A1K491-F1
#
_cell.length_a   1.000
_cell.length_b   1.000
_cell.length_c   1.000
_cell.angle_alpha   90.00
_cell.angle_beta   90.00
_cell.angle_gamma   90.00
#
_symmetry.space_group_name_H-M   'P 1'
#
loop_
_entity.id
_entity.type
_entity.pdbx_description
1 polymer ?
#
loop_
_entity_poly.entity_id
_entity_poly.type
_entity_poly.pdbx_seq_one_letter_code
_entity_poly.pdbx_strand_id
1 'polypeptide(L)'
;MTATSKPEATPARSRGASRTRRRGARNRDGNSPQGNTSELDLLDAELAMEEGSASSAESTAAAALHLSELKALHVSQLLEMAVANEIEGANRLRKQELVFALLKNRARKGEPIYGDGALEVLPDGFGFLRSPDTSYLAGTDDIYVSPSQIRRFNLHTGDTIEGEIRTPKDGERYFALVKLDKINGRPPEECKHKILFENLTPLHPQECLKLEREIRGEENVTSRIIDMIAPIGKGQRGLLVAPPKSGKTVMLQHIAHAITANHPDVELIVLLIDERPEEVTEMQRSVKGEVVASTFDEPASRHVQVAEMVIEKAKRLTEHKKDVVILLDSLTRLARAYNTVVPASGKVLTGGVDANALQKPKRFFGAARNIEEGGSLTIIATALIDTGSRMDDVIYEEFKGTGNMELHLDRRMAEKRVYPAINVNRSGTRREELLMKPDVLQKIWILRKLLYGMDDIDAMEFLLDKVKATKGNAEFFDAMRRG
;
A
#
# COMPACT_ATOMS: atom_id res chain seq x y z
N MET A 1 48.04 34.28 4.25
CA MET A 1 47.91 35.40 3.30
C MET A 1 46.47 35.47 2.84
N THR A 2 45.80 36.54 3.26
CA THR A 2 44.42 36.95 2.97
C THR A 2 44.23 37.33 1.50
N ALA A 3 43.08 36.98 0.91
CA ALA A 3 42.29 37.90 0.06
C ALA A 3 40.91 37.31 -0.26
N THR A 4 39.91 37.86 0.41
CA THR A 4 38.48 37.92 0.10
C THR A 4 38.20 38.70 -1.18
N SER A 5 37.17 38.31 -1.96
CA SER A 5 36.29 39.30 -2.61
C SER A 5 34.90 38.70 -2.89
N LYS A 6 33.89 39.51 -2.58
CA LYS A 6 32.44 39.35 -2.74
C LYS A 6 31.94 40.76 -3.12
N PRO A 7 30.65 40.95 -3.46
CA PRO A 7 30.05 40.89 -4.79
C PRO A 7 29.61 42.28 -5.31
N GLU A 8 29.10 42.37 -6.54
CA GLU A 8 28.47 43.60 -7.05
C GLU A 8 27.06 43.37 -7.60
N ALA A 9 26.27 44.42 -7.45
CA ALA A 9 24.82 44.46 -7.39
C ALA A 9 24.14 44.89 -8.70
N THR A 10 22.84 44.63 -8.75
CA THR A 10 21.80 45.13 -9.66
C THR A 10 21.82 46.66 -9.85
N PRO A 11 21.16 47.15 -10.91
CA PRO A 11 20.10 48.12 -10.66
C PRO A 11 18.79 47.87 -11.43
N ALA A 12 17.70 48.30 -10.79
CA ALA A 12 16.33 48.36 -11.29
C ALA A 12 16.00 49.73 -11.91
N ARG A 13 15.00 49.77 -12.81
CA ARG A 13 14.02 50.86 -13.15
C ARG A 13 13.49 50.58 -14.58
N SER A 14 12.26 50.88 -15.01
CA SER A 14 11.11 51.61 -14.44
C SER A 14 9.88 51.51 -15.37
N ARG A 15 8.68 51.46 -14.76
CA ARG A 15 7.43 52.19 -15.07
C ARG A 15 6.89 52.30 -16.51
N GLY A 16 5.61 51.92 -16.66
CA GLY A 16 4.65 52.48 -17.61
C GLY A 16 3.22 52.07 -17.22
N ALA A 17 2.33 53.04 -17.00
CA ALA A 17 0.99 52.88 -16.42
C ALA A 17 -0.10 53.47 -17.33
N SER A 18 -1.35 53.12 -17.00
CA SER A 18 -2.62 53.83 -17.30
C SER A 18 -3.27 53.54 -18.67
N ARG A 19 -4.61 53.58 -18.87
CA ARG A 19 -5.81 53.67 -18.01
C ARG A 19 -7.04 53.61 -18.95
N THR A 20 -8.12 52.95 -18.52
CA THR A 20 -9.57 53.30 -18.71
C THR A 20 -10.18 53.55 -20.11
N ARG A 21 -11.35 52.94 -20.37
CA ARG A 21 -12.68 53.59 -20.24
C ARG A 21 -13.86 52.60 -20.42
N ARG A 22 -15.00 53.00 -19.84
CA ARG A 22 -16.24 52.25 -19.56
C ARG A 22 -17.42 53.13 -20.02
N ARG A 23 -18.59 52.51 -20.28
CA ARG A 23 -19.96 53.07 -20.50
C ARG A 23 -20.21 53.69 -21.89
N GLY A 24 -21.40 53.63 -22.51
CA GLY A 24 -22.76 53.16 -22.20
C GLY A 24 -23.71 53.78 -23.24
N ALA A 25 -24.58 53.01 -23.91
CA ALA A 25 -26.04 52.93 -23.72
C ALA A 25 -26.94 53.91 -24.54
N ARG A 26 -28.08 53.35 -25.05
CA ARG A 26 -29.39 53.95 -25.44
C ARG A 26 -29.50 54.65 -26.82
N ASN A 27 -30.62 54.67 -27.56
CA ASN A 27 -31.94 53.99 -27.58
C ASN A 27 -32.72 54.45 -28.86
N ARG A 28 -33.90 53.83 -29.11
CA ARG A 28 -35.10 54.28 -29.86
C ARG A 28 -35.20 53.97 -31.36
N ASP A 29 -36.36 53.70 -31.96
CA ASP A 29 -37.73 53.33 -31.55
C ASP A 29 -38.53 53.00 -32.84
N GLY A 30 -39.60 52.20 -32.71
CA GLY A 30 -40.78 52.20 -33.60
C GLY A 30 -40.87 51.04 -34.61
N ASN A 31 -42.00 50.40 -34.88
CA ASN A 31 -43.37 50.44 -34.35
C ASN A 31 -44.10 49.19 -34.92
N SER A 32 -44.95 48.55 -34.12
CA SER A 32 -45.81 47.37 -34.38
C SER A 32 -46.96 47.71 -35.38
N PRO A 33 -47.97 46.84 -35.70
CA PRO A 33 -48.35 45.53 -35.12
C PRO A 33 -48.85 44.45 -36.13
N GLN A 34 -48.98 43.18 -35.68
CA GLN A 34 -50.18 42.32 -35.80
C GLN A 34 -49.84 40.86 -35.46
N GLY A 35 -50.77 40.17 -34.78
CA GLY A 35 -50.83 38.70 -34.76
C GLY A 35 -50.71 38.09 -33.37
N ASN A 36 -51.83 37.56 -32.88
CA ASN A 36 -52.03 36.87 -31.61
C ASN A 36 -51.23 35.56 -31.44
N THR A 37 -50.99 35.25 -30.15
CA THR A 37 -50.91 33.91 -29.52
C THR A 37 -49.75 32.95 -29.86
N SER A 38 -48.70 33.00 -29.02
CA SER A 38 -47.85 31.89 -28.52
C SER A 38 -46.81 32.54 -27.58
N GLU A 39 -46.41 32.03 -26.42
CA GLU A 39 -45.52 30.89 -26.20
C GLU A 39 -45.40 30.67 -24.68
N LEU A 40 -46.30 29.88 -24.07
CA LEU A 40 -46.07 29.33 -22.73
C LEU A 40 -46.55 27.88 -22.58
N ASP A 41 -46.98 27.24 -23.67
CA ASP A 41 -47.42 25.84 -23.73
C ASP A 41 -46.66 25.01 -24.79
N LEU A 42 -45.42 25.39 -25.11
CA LEU A 42 -44.56 24.69 -26.09
C LEU A 42 -43.15 24.36 -25.57
N LEU A 43 -42.96 24.30 -24.25
CA LEU A 43 -41.70 23.85 -23.63
C LEU A 43 -41.80 22.54 -22.84
N ASP A 44 -42.98 21.93 -22.75
CA ASP A 44 -43.20 20.66 -22.02
C ASP A 44 -43.61 19.47 -22.93
N ALA A 45 -43.47 19.60 -24.25
CA ALA A 45 -43.80 18.53 -25.21
C ALA A 45 -42.60 17.99 -26.03
N GLU A 46 -41.39 18.53 -25.82
CA GLU A 46 -40.14 18.03 -26.43
C GLU A 46 -39.29 17.16 -25.50
N LEU A 47 -39.76 16.87 -24.28
CA LEU A 47 -39.05 16.06 -23.27
C LEU A 47 -39.63 14.65 -23.04
N ALA A 48 -40.55 14.17 -23.89
CA ALA A 48 -41.21 12.88 -23.70
C ALA A 48 -41.29 11.96 -24.94
N MET A 49 -40.52 12.23 -26.01
CA MET A 49 -40.42 11.33 -27.18
C MET A 49 -38.97 11.14 -27.69
N GLU A 50 -37.99 11.08 -26.79
CA GLU A 50 -36.63 10.56 -27.08
C GLU A 50 -36.30 9.28 -26.28
N GLU A 51 -37.31 8.60 -25.73
CA GLU A 51 -37.18 7.22 -25.26
C GLU A 51 -37.61 6.26 -26.38
N GLY A 52 -36.75 6.04 -27.37
CA GLY A 52 -37.08 5.06 -28.41
C GLY A 52 -36.27 5.03 -29.69
N SER A 53 -34.94 5.27 -29.70
CA SER A 53 -34.10 4.83 -30.83
C SER A 53 -32.58 4.87 -30.60
N ALA A 54 -32.09 4.64 -29.38
CA ALA A 54 -30.65 4.60 -29.09
C ALA A 54 -30.09 3.18 -28.87
N SER A 55 -30.75 2.14 -29.41
CA SER A 55 -30.34 0.73 -29.23
C SER A 55 -29.65 0.10 -30.46
N SER A 56 -28.74 0.81 -31.13
CA SER A 56 -27.99 0.20 -32.24
C SER A 56 -26.60 0.79 -32.56
N ALA A 57 -25.92 1.40 -31.58
CA ALA A 57 -24.53 1.86 -31.78
C ALA A 57 -23.57 1.51 -30.62
N GLU A 58 -23.95 0.59 -29.73
CA GLU A 58 -23.12 0.09 -28.62
C GLU A 58 -22.88 -1.43 -28.68
N SER A 59 -22.75 -1.99 -29.88
CA SER A 59 -22.32 -3.38 -30.05
C SER A 59 -21.22 -3.47 -31.11
N THR A 60 -19.96 -3.34 -30.65
CA THR A 60 -18.73 -4.04 -31.12
C THR A 60 -17.47 -3.22 -30.81
N ALA A 61 -17.22 -2.91 -29.55
CA ALA A 61 -15.84 -2.88 -29.06
C ALA A 61 -15.65 -4.22 -28.34
N ALA A 62 -14.98 -5.18 -28.98
CA ALA A 62 -14.65 -6.44 -28.33
C ALA A 62 -13.93 -6.12 -27.01
N ALA A 63 -14.53 -6.50 -25.88
CA ALA A 63 -13.95 -6.28 -24.56
C ALA A 63 -12.50 -6.81 -24.56
N ALA A 64 -11.54 -5.90 -24.42
CA ALA A 64 -10.12 -6.18 -24.47
C ALA A 64 -9.79 -7.25 -23.42
N LEU A 65 -9.08 -8.32 -23.84
CA LEU A 65 -8.82 -9.45 -22.95
C LEU A 65 -7.61 -9.14 -22.06
N HIS A 66 -7.81 -9.10 -20.76
CA HIS A 66 -6.73 -8.92 -19.80
C HIS A 66 -6.19 -10.26 -19.28
N LEU A 67 -4.87 -10.43 -19.24
CA LEU A 67 -4.22 -11.66 -18.78
C LEU A 67 -4.57 -11.98 -17.32
N SER A 68 -4.55 -10.98 -16.44
CA SER A 68 -4.86 -11.16 -15.00
C SER A 68 -6.32 -11.51 -14.77
N GLU A 69 -7.26 -10.95 -15.53
CA GLU A 69 -8.68 -11.31 -15.45
C GLU A 69 -8.91 -12.79 -15.75
N LEU A 70 -8.28 -13.32 -16.82
CA LEU A 70 -8.36 -14.75 -17.13
C LEU A 70 -7.75 -15.64 -16.04
N LYS A 71 -6.67 -15.20 -15.39
CA LYS A 71 -6.05 -15.95 -14.29
C LYS A 71 -6.96 -16.01 -13.05
N ALA A 72 -7.73 -14.96 -12.80
CA ALA A 72 -8.66 -14.89 -11.67
C ALA A 72 -9.88 -15.84 -11.82
N LEU A 73 -10.30 -16.14 -13.06
CA LEU A 73 -11.46 -17.01 -13.31
C LEU A 73 -11.25 -18.45 -12.81
N HIS A 74 -12.35 -19.07 -12.40
CA HIS A 74 -12.36 -20.49 -12.04
C HIS A 74 -12.19 -21.36 -13.30
N VAL A 75 -11.59 -22.55 -13.16
CA VAL A 75 -11.29 -23.45 -14.30
C VAL A 75 -12.55 -23.79 -15.11
N SER A 76 -13.70 -23.93 -14.45
CA SER A 76 -14.98 -24.19 -15.14
C SER A 76 -15.36 -23.08 -16.11
N GLN A 77 -15.22 -21.81 -15.72
CA GLN A 77 -15.52 -20.66 -16.58
C GLN A 77 -14.54 -20.59 -17.76
N LEU A 78 -13.25 -20.88 -17.52
CA LEU A 78 -12.26 -20.95 -18.59
C LEU A 78 -12.58 -22.05 -19.61
N LEU A 79 -13.11 -23.19 -19.16
CA LEU A 79 -13.53 -24.28 -20.04
C LEU A 79 -14.75 -23.88 -20.87
N GLU A 80 -15.75 -23.23 -20.26
CA GLU A 80 -16.91 -22.68 -20.97
C GLU A 80 -16.48 -21.69 -22.06
N MET A 81 -15.57 -20.77 -21.72
CA MET A 81 -15.00 -19.82 -22.68
C MET A 81 -14.23 -20.54 -23.80
N ALA A 82 -13.48 -21.60 -23.48
CA ALA A 82 -12.71 -22.35 -24.46
C ALA A 82 -13.61 -23.12 -25.44
N VAL A 83 -14.70 -23.72 -24.94
CA VAL A 83 -15.72 -24.35 -25.78
C VAL A 83 -16.41 -23.33 -26.68
N ALA A 84 -16.78 -22.16 -26.14
CA ALA A 84 -17.40 -21.08 -26.91
C ALA A 84 -16.47 -20.49 -27.99
N ASN A 85 -15.15 -20.63 -27.83
CA ASN A 85 -14.15 -20.19 -28.80
C ASN A 85 -13.60 -21.35 -29.67
N GLU A 86 -14.27 -22.51 -29.66
CA GLU A 86 -13.94 -23.68 -30.49
C GLU A 86 -12.51 -24.20 -30.27
N ILE A 87 -12.01 -24.14 -29.03
CA ILE A 87 -10.69 -24.67 -28.67
C ILE A 87 -10.79 -26.19 -28.46
N GLU A 88 -10.19 -26.96 -29.36
CA GLU A 88 -10.15 -28.42 -29.28
C GLU A 88 -9.39 -28.91 -28.04
N GLY A 89 -9.92 -29.96 -27.39
CA GLY A 89 -9.23 -30.64 -26.29
C GLY A 89 -9.11 -29.83 -25.00
N ALA A 90 -9.84 -28.72 -24.84
CA ALA A 90 -9.79 -27.84 -23.68
C ALA A 90 -9.87 -28.56 -22.33
N ASN A 91 -10.69 -29.61 -22.22
CA ASN A 91 -10.87 -30.40 -21.00
C ASN A 91 -9.61 -31.16 -20.53
N ARG A 92 -8.61 -31.34 -21.41
CA ARG A 92 -7.34 -32.02 -21.08
C ARG A 92 -6.22 -31.05 -20.72
N LEU A 93 -6.44 -29.75 -20.92
CA LEU A 93 -5.45 -28.72 -20.67
C LEU A 93 -5.42 -28.34 -19.19
N ARG A 94 -4.23 -28.07 -18.66
CA ARG A 94 -4.10 -27.42 -17.35
C ARG A 94 -4.62 -25.99 -17.42
N LYS A 95 -4.99 -25.39 -16.29
CA LYS A 95 -5.49 -24.00 -16.22
C LYS A 95 -4.59 -23.01 -17.00
N GLN A 96 -3.27 -23.13 -16.84
CA GLN A 96 -2.30 -22.28 -17.54
C GLN A 96 -2.33 -22.47 -19.07
N GLU A 97 -2.37 -23.72 -19.53
CA GLU A 97 -2.45 -24.05 -20.96
C GLU A 97 -3.77 -23.59 -21.57
N LEU A 98 -4.85 -23.65 -20.80
CA LEU A 98 -6.18 -23.17 -21.19
C LEU A 98 -6.21 -21.64 -21.36
N VAL A 99 -5.64 -20.90 -20.40
CA VAL A 99 -5.45 -19.44 -20.50
C VAL A 99 -4.62 -19.10 -21.73
N PHE A 100 -3.51 -19.82 -21.95
CA PHE A 100 -2.66 -19.64 -23.12
C PHE A 100 -3.40 -19.90 -24.45
N ALA A 101 -4.19 -20.97 -24.51
CA ALA A 101 -4.97 -21.32 -25.70
C ALA A 101 -6.03 -20.25 -26.02
N LEU A 102 -6.72 -19.72 -25.00
CA LEU A 102 -7.69 -18.62 -25.14
C LEU A 102 -7.03 -17.36 -25.68
N LEU A 103 -5.89 -16.96 -25.12
CA LEU A 103 -5.11 -15.81 -25.57
C LEU A 103 -4.63 -15.99 -27.00
N LYS A 104 -4.11 -17.18 -27.35
CA LYS A 104 -3.65 -17.49 -28.71
C LYS A 104 -4.78 -17.47 -29.73
N ASN A 105 -5.98 -17.94 -29.38
CA ASN A 105 -7.16 -17.88 -30.24
C ASN A 105 -7.54 -16.43 -30.56
N ARG A 106 -7.56 -15.54 -29.56
CA ARG A 106 -7.84 -14.11 -29.78
C ARG A 106 -6.74 -13.36 -30.53
N ALA A 107 -5.46 -13.64 -30.22
CA ALA A 107 -4.35 -13.08 -30.98
C ALA A 107 -4.47 -13.42 -32.48
N ARG A 108 -4.90 -14.64 -32.82
CA ARG A 108 -5.15 -15.06 -34.22
C ARG A 108 -6.30 -14.32 -34.88
N LYS A 109 -7.30 -13.88 -34.11
CA LYS A 109 -8.41 -13.03 -34.57
C LYS A 109 -8.01 -11.55 -34.72
N GLY A 110 -6.77 -11.20 -34.38
CA GLY A 110 -6.25 -9.83 -34.48
C GLY A 110 -6.71 -8.92 -33.33
N GLU A 111 -7.27 -9.49 -32.26
CA GLU A 111 -7.70 -8.73 -31.09
C GLU A 111 -6.49 -8.42 -30.19
N PRO A 112 -6.36 -7.18 -29.66
CA PRO A 112 -5.28 -6.82 -28.76
C PRO A 112 -5.44 -7.55 -27.41
N ILE A 113 -4.31 -7.92 -26.83
CA ILE A 113 -4.23 -8.59 -25.53
C ILE A 113 -3.49 -7.67 -24.57
N TYR A 114 -3.97 -7.55 -23.35
CA TYR A 114 -3.36 -6.71 -22.33
C TYR A 114 -2.85 -7.55 -21.17
N GLY A 115 -1.81 -7.06 -20.51
CA GLY A 115 -1.25 -7.67 -19.32
C GLY A 115 -0.64 -6.64 -18.40
N ASP A 116 -0.56 -7.01 -17.13
CA ASP A 116 0.01 -6.21 -16.07
C ASP A 116 0.95 -7.03 -15.18
N GLY A 117 1.78 -6.31 -14.42
CA GLY A 117 2.57 -6.88 -13.34
C GLY A 117 3.66 -5.93 -12.83
N ALA A 118 4.30 -6.30 -11.73
CA ALA A 118 5.43 -5.54 -11.18
C ALA A 118 6.73 -5.95 -11.87
N LEU A 119 7.47 -4.99 -12.40
CA LEU A 119 8.73 -5.23 -13.10
C LEU A 119 9.81 -5.72 -12.14
N GLU A 120 10.46 -6.83 -12.47
CA GLU A 120 11.75 -7.25 -11.93
C GLU A 120 12.81 -7.14 -13.03
N VAL A 121 13.77 -6.22 -12.87
CA VAL A 121 14.91 -6.10 -13.78
C VAL A 121 16.02 -7.04 -13.33
N LEU A 122 16.45 -7.93 -14.23
CA LEU A 122 17.53 -8.88 -13.98
C LEU A 122 18.91 -8.29 -14.30
N PRO A 123 20.01 -8.88 -13.79
CA PRO A 123 21.36 -8.34 -14.00
C PRO A 123 21.76 -8.13 -15.46
N ASP A 124 21.22 -8.93 -16.38
CA ASP A 124 21.45 -8.84 -17.82
C ASP A 124 20.71 -7.67 -18.49
N GLY A 125 19.92 -6.91 -17.73
CA GLY A 125 19.26 -5.67 -18.16
C GLY A 125 17.91 -5.84 -18.84
N PHE A 126 17.45 -7.07 -19.06
CA PHE A 126 16.04 -7.36 -19.38
C PHE A 126 15.24 -7.60 -18.10
N GLY A 127 13.91 -7.63 -18.19
CA GLY A 127 13.07 -7.85 -17.03
C GLY A 127 11.83 -8.68 -17.32
N PHE A 128 11.13 -9.02 -16.24
CA PHE A 128 9.84 -9.71 -16.29
C PHE A 128 8.82 -8.97 -15.44
N LEU A 129 7.57 -8.88 -15.93
CA LEU A 129 6.44 -8.47 -15.10
C LEU A 129 5.97 -9.67 -14.31
N ARG A 130 6.11 -9.58 -12.99
CA ARG A 130 5.73 -10.60 -12.02
C ARG A 130 4.32 -10.32 -11.49
N SER A 131 3.52 -11.36 -11.32
CA SER A 131 2.17 -11.21 -10.76
C SER A 131 2.19 -11.16 -9.22
N PRO A 132 1.36 -10.30 -8.59
CA PRO A 132 1.11 -10.37 -7.15
C PRO A 132 0.43 -11.68 -6.73
N ASP A 133 -0.38 -12.30 -7.59
CA ASP A 133 -1.12 -13.55 -7.29
C ASP A 133 -0.17 -14.73 -7.00
N THR A 134 1.00 -14.73 -7.64
CA THR A 134 2.06 -15.71 -7.42
C THR A 134 3.10 -15.20 -6.41
N SER A 135 2.76 -14.15 -5.65
CA SER A 135 3.65 -13.48 -4.70
C SER A 135 4.97 -13.03 -5.35
N TYR A 136 4.90 -12.56 -6.60
CA TYR A 136 6.07 -12.19 -7.41
C TYR A 136 7.07 -13.34 -7.64
N LEU A 137 6.58 -14.58 -7.71
CA LEU A 137 7.38 -15.73 -8.13
C LEU A 137 7.62 -15.69 -9.64
N ALA A 138 8.76 -16.21 -10.07
CA ALA A 138 9.00 -16.46 -11.48
C ALA A 138 8.03 -17.51 -12.03
N GLY A 139 7.20 -17.07 -12.98
CA GLY A 139 6.20 -17.89 -13.66
C GLY A 139 6.50 -18.04 -15.15
N THR A 140 5.93 -19.07 -15.77
CA THR A 140 5.96 -19.24 -17.23
C THR A 140 5.03 -18.27 -17.95
N ASP A 141 4.09 -17.70 -17.21
CA ASP A 141 3.08 -16.73 -17.59
C ASP A 141 3.51 -15.28 -17.32
N ASP A 142 4.80 -15.07 -17.01
CA ASP A 142 5.40 -13.74 -16.87
C ASP A 142 5.58 -13.06 -18.23
N ILE A 143 5.55 -11.73 -18.20
CA ILE A 143 5.66 -10.90 -19.39
C ILE A 143 7.08 -10.37 -19.50
N TYR A 144 7.78 -10.77 -20.55
CA TYR A 144 9.11 -10.28 -20.90
C TYR A 144 9.08 -8.79 -21.26
N VAL A 145 10.02 -8.05 -20.69
CA VAL A 145 10.28 -6.63 -20.99
C VAL A 145 11.71 -6.49 -21.49
N SER A 146 11.85 -5.91 -22.68
CA SER A 146 13.15 -5.75 -23.33
C SER A 146 14.01 -4.68 -22.65
N PRO A 147 15.36 -4.79 -22.70
CA PRO A 147 16.26 -3.74 -22.22
C PRO A 147 16.01 -2.38 -22.88
N SER A 148 15.58 -2.38 -24.15
CA SER A 148 15.25 -1.16 -24.88
C SER A 148 14.03 -0.44 -24.30
N GLN A 149 12.99 -1.18 -23.90
CA GLN A 149 11.81 -0.61 -23.23
C GLN A 149 12.18 -0.06 -21.84
N ILE A 150 12.96 -0.83 -21.06
CA ILE A 150 13.45 -0.42 -19.73
C ILE A 150 14.21 0.90 -19.83
N ARG A 151 15.15 1.01 -20.77
CA ARG A 151 15.93 2.24 -20.98
C ARG A 151 15.08 3.40 -21.50
N ARG A 152 14.18 3.13 -22.46
CA ARG A 152 13.35 4.17 -23.11
C ARG A 152 12.44 4.87 -22.12
N PHE A 153 11.84 4.12 -21.19
CA PHE A 153 10.89 4.65 -20.21
C PHE A 153 11.49 4.85 -18.82
N ASN A 154 12.81 4.65 -18.67
CA ASN A 154 13.53 4.74 -17.39
C ASN A 154 12.87 3.89 -16.29
N LEU A 155 12.54 2.64 -16.63
CA LEU A 155 11.84 1.71 -15.74
C LEU A 155 12.80 1.14 -14.70
N HIS A 156 12.29 0.94 -13.49
CA HIS A 156 13.02 0.36 -12.37
C HIS A 156 12.27 -0.85 -11.81
N THR A 157 13.00 -1.73 -11.12
CA THR A 157 12.36 -2.80 -10.35
C THR A 157 11.31 -2.22 -9.40
N GLY A 158 10.15 -2.88 -9.34
CA GLY A 158 8.98 -2.45 -8.59
C GLY A 158 7.97 -1.62 -9.38
N ASP A 159 8.32 -1.09 -10.55
CA ASP A 159 7.34 -0.33 -11.36
C ASP A 159 6.22 -1.29 -11.81
N THR A 160 4.98 -0.95 -11.50
CA THR A 160 3.80 -1.68 -11.97
C THR A 160 3.49 -1.23 -13.39
N ILE A 161 3.53 -2.15 -14.34
CA ILE A 161 3.39 -1.84 -15.76
C ILE A 161 2.10 -2.47 -16.27
N GLU A 162 1.36 -1.71 -17.07
CA GLU A 162 0.16 -2.17 -17.79
C GLU A 162 0.35 -1.84 -19.27
N GLY A 163 0.01 -2.78 -20.14
CA GLY A 163 0.04 -2.52 -21.58
C GLY A 163 -0.28 -3.72 -22.45
N GLU A 164 -0.21 -3.48 -23.75
CA GLU A 164 -0.45 -4.49 -24.78
C GLU A 164 0.68 -5.52 -24.80
N ILE A 165 0.30 -6.80 -24.76
CA ILE A 165 1.21 -7.95 -24.79
C ILE A 165 0.94 -8.80 -26.03
N ARG A 166 1.95 -9.58 -26.43
CA ARG A 166 1.82 -10.62 -27.45
C ARG A 166 2.18 -11.99 -26.90
N THR A 167 1.57 -13.02 -27.47
CA THR A 167 1.97 -14.41 -27.23
C THR A 167 3.39 -14.67 -27.75
N PRO A 168 4.14 -15.60 -27.14
CA PRO A 168 5.44 -16.04 -27.64
C PRO A 168 5.34 -16.55 -29.09
N LYS A 169 6.32 -16.19 -29.91
CA LYS A 169 6.54 -16.75 -31.26
C LYS A 169 7.26 -18.10 -31.16
N ASP A 170 7.41 -18.77 -32.30
CA ASP A 170 8.17 -20.02 -32.38
C ASP A 170 9.61 -19.83 -31.86
N GLY A 171 9.97 -20.57 -30.81
CA GLY A 171 11.26 -20.47 -30.12
C GLY A 171 11.26 -19.56 -28.88
N GLU A 172 10.22 -18.76 -28.66
CA GLU A 172 10.05 -17.96 -27.44
C GLU A 172 9.21 -18.73 -26.39
N ARG A 173 9.46 -18.47 -25.10
CA ARG A 173 8.76 -19.13 -23.99
C ARG A 173 7.77 -18.23 -23.25
N TYR A 174 7.96 -16.92 -23.30
CA TYR A 174 7.23 -15.96 -22.47
C TYR A 174 6.38 -15.02 -23.32
N PHE A 175 5.33 -14.46 -22.73
CA PHE A 175 4.65 -13.30 -23.30
C PHE A 175 5.64 -12.14 -23.40
N ALA A 176 5.43 -11.21 -24.33
CA ALA A 176 6.29 -10.05 -24.47
C ALA A 176 5.45 -8.78 -24.50
N LEU A 177 5.90 -7.75 -23.79
CA LEU A 177 5.29 -6.42 -23.83
C LEU A 177 5.54 -5.79 -25.21
N VAL A 178 4.47 -5.43 -25.91
CA VAL A 178 4.51 -4.75 -27.21
C VAL A 178 4.51 -3.25 -27.00
N LYS A 179 3.52 -2.78 -26.24
CA LYS A 179 3.29 -1.36 -25.99
C LYS A 179 3.01 -1.17 -24.51
N LEU A 180 3.66 -0.16 -23.93
CA LEU A 180 3.46 0.24 -22.55
C LEU A 180 2.43 1.37 -22.53
N ASP A 181 1.35 1.17 -21.78
CA ASP A 181 0.25 2.13 -21.68
C ASP A 181 0.26 2.90 -20.34
N LYS A 182 0.54 2.22 -19.22
CA LYS A 182 0.65 2.86 -17.90
C LYS A 182 1.83 2.35 -17.07
N ILE A 183 2.32 3.21 -16.19
CA ILE A 183 3.31 2.92 -15.14
C ILE A 183 2.72 3.42 -13.82
N ASN A 184 2.58 2.52 -12.85
CA ASN A 184 2.01 2.81 -11.53
C ASN A 184 0.65 3.55 -11.61
N GLY A 185 -0.19 3.13 -12.56
CA GLY A 185 -1.52 3.71 -12.80
C GLY A 185 -1.54 5.04 -13.56
N ARG A 186 -0.37 5.55 -14.01
CA ARG A 186 -0.25 6.84 -14.72
C ARG A 186 0.32 6.67 -16.13
N PRO A 187 0.05 7.61 -17.05
CA PRO A 187 0.68 7.61 -18.37
C PRO A 187 2.22 7.70 -18.26
N PRO A 188 2.98 6.98 -19.10
CA PRO A 188 4.45 6.97 -19.05
C PRO A 188 5.11 8.34 -19.21
N GLU A 189 4.45 9.30 -19.85
CA GLU A 189 4.96 10.66 -20.03
C GLU A 189 5.07 11.43 -18.68
N GLU A 190 4.17 11.17 -17.73
CA GLU A 190 4.23 11.76 -16.39
C GLU A 190 5.38 11.18 -15.55
N CYS A 191 5.81 9.95 -15.86
CA CYS A 191 6.82 9.25 -15.08
C CYS A 191 8.25 9.70 -15.38
N LYS A 192 8.48 10.46 -16.46
CA LYS A 192 9.83 10.92 -16.86
C LYS A 192 10.43 11.95 -15.90
N HIS A 193 9.59 12.69 -15.16
CA HIS A 193 10.02 13.78 -14.28
C HIS A 193 9.92 13.44 -12.79
N LYS A 194 9.76 12.16 -12.44
CA LYS A 194 9.66 11.74 -11.04
C LYS A 194 11.01 11.89 -10.32
N ILE A 195 10.95 12.25 -9.04
CA ILE A 195 12.10 12.26 -8.15
C ILE A 195 12.26 10.84 -7.60
N LEU A 196 13.48 10.31 -7.63
CA LEU A 196 13.78 9.00 -7.06
C LEU A 196 13.53 8.99 -5.55
N PHE A 197 13.08 7.86 -5.02
CA PHE A 197 12.76 7.70 -3.59
C PHE A 197 13.90 8.13 -2.66
N GLU A 198 15.15 7.86 -3.04
CA GLU A 198 16.34 8.22 -2.27
C GLU A 198 16.58 9.74 -2.15
N ASN A 199 16.06 10.52 -3.11
CA ASN A 199 16.22 11.96 -3.17
C ASN A 199 15.05 12.72 -2.52
N LEU A 200 13.99 12.03 -2.11
CA LEU A 200 12.84 12.62 -1.44
C LEU A 200 13.18 13.00 0.01
N THR A 201 12.61 14.11 0.48
CA THR A 201 12.95 14.68 1.79
C THR A 201 12.18 13.96 2.91
N PRO A 202 12.86 13.22 3.82
CA PRO A 202 12.19 12.48 4.89
C PRO A 202 11.75 13.41 6.02
N LEU A 203 10.50 13.26 6.45
CA LEU A 203 9.93 13.95 7.60
C LEU A 203 9.43 12.97 8.66
N HIS A 204 9.16 13.50 9.86
CA HIS A 204 8.34 12.80 10.83
C HIS A 204 6.90 12.67 10.29
N PRO A 205 6.16 11.62 10.67
CA PRO A 205 4.73 11.54 10.39
C PRO A 205 3.98 12.75 10.96
N GLN A 206 3.12 13.35 10.15
CA GLN A 206 2.34 14.55 10.49
C GLN A 206 0.83 14.35 10.35
N GLU A 207 0.41 13.29 9.65
CA GLU A 207 -0.99 12.93 9.48
C GLU A 207 -1.23 11.56 10.13
N CYS A 208 -2.26 11.47 10.97
CA CYS A 208 -2.58 10.26 11.71
C CYS A 208 -3.42 9.30 10.86
N LEU A 209 -2.99 8.04 10.80
CA LEU A 209 -3.79 6.91 10.30
C LEU A 209 -4.74 6.46 11.42
N LYS A 210 -5.82 7.23 11.62
CA LYS A 210 -6.83 6.94 12.64
C LYS A 210 -7.37 5.51 12.46
N LEU A 211 -7.28 4.69 13.50
CA LEU A 211 -7.76 3.30 13.47
C LEU A 211 -9.16 3.13 14.04
N GLU A 212 -9.58 3.97 14.98
CA GLU A 212 -10.94 3.95 15.55
C GLU A 212 -11.99 4.03 14.44
N ARG A 213 -12.98 3.14 14.50
CA ARG A 213 -14.09 3.02 13.55
C ARG A 213 -15.43 3.20 14.24
N GLU A 214 -16.47 3.51 13.47
CA GLU A 214 -17.84 3.62 13.97
C GLU A 214 -18.54 2.25 14.05
N ILE A 215 -17.92 1.30 14.75
CA ILE A 215 -18.48 -0.05 14.97
C ILE A 215 -18.45 -0.42 16.47
N ARG A 216 -19.42 -1.23 16.91
CA ARG A 216 -19.53 -1.68 18.32
C ARG A 216 -18.86 -3.04 18.59
N GLY A 217 -17.78 -3.37 17.88
CA GLY A 217 -17.05 -4.63 18.02
C GLY A 217 -15.80 -4.54 18.91
N GLU A 218 -15.33 -5.68 19.41
CA GLU A 218 -14.07 -5.80 20.18
C GLU A 218 -12.86 -5.30 19.38
N GLU A 219 -12.90 -5.49 18.06
CA GLU A 219 -11.91 -4.98 17.13
C GLU A 219 -11.74 -3.45 17.25
N ASN A 220 -12.84 -2.70 17.40
CA ASN A 220 -12.78 -1.25 17.56
C ASN A 220 -12.21 -0.84 18.92
N VAL A 221 -12.41 -1.64 19.97
CA VAL A 221 -11.77 -1.40 21.27
C VAL A 221 -10.25 -1.46 21.12
N THR A 222 -9.75 -2.43 20.33
CA THR A 222 -8.32 -2.53 20.00
C THR A 222 -7.82 -1.29 19.26
N SER A 223 -8.49 -0.93 18.16
CA SER A 223 -8.14 0.26 17.38
C SER A 223 -8.12 1.54 18.22
N ARG A 224 -9.13 1.72 19.08
CA ARG A 224 -9.25 2.87 19.98
C ARG A 224 -8.10 2.96 20.98
N ILE A 225 -7.66 1.84 21.54
CA ILE A 225 -6.53 1.80 22.48
C ILE A 225 -5.22 2.13 21.76
N ILE A 226 -5.00 1.60 20.55
CA ILE A 226 -3.82 1.94 19.75
C ILE A 226 -3.79 3.44 19.45
N ASP A 227 -4.90 4.02 19.00
CA ASP A 227 -5.00 5.46 18.70
C ASP A 227 -4.65 6.35 19.91
N MET A 228 -4.90 5.89 21.14
CA MET A 228 -4.58 6.64 22.36
C MET A 228 -3.15 6.40 22.87
N ILE A 229 -2.64 5.18 22.75
CA ILE A 229 -1.38 4.78 23.38
C ILE A 229 -0.21 4.84 22.41
N ALA A 230 -0.38 4.36 21.18
CA ALA A 230 0.68 4.28 20.18
C ALA A 230 0.12 4.70 18.81
N PRO A 231 -0.19 6.00 18.62
CA PRO A 231 -0.78 6.47 17.37
C PRO A 231 0.12 6.16 16.18
N ILE A 232 -0.50 5.82 15.05
CA ILE A 232 0.19 5.49 13.82
C ILE A 232 0.01 6.64 12.85
N GLY A 233 1.09 7.19 12.31
CA GLY A 233 1.03 8.20 11.26
C GLY A 233 1.39 7.69 9.87
N LYS A 234 1.05 8.46 8.85
CA LYS A 234 1.56 8.28 7.49
C LYS A 234 3.09 8.44 7.48
N GLY A 235 3.79 7.38 7.13
CA GLY A 235 5.25 7.30 7.19
C GLY A 235 5.82 6.69 8.47
N GLN A 236 4.99 6.06 9.32
CA GLN A 236 5.43 5.45 10.58
C GLN A 236 6.35 4.24 10.35
N ARG A 237 7.36 4.09 11.21
CA ARG A 237 8.16 2.87 11.39
C ARG A 237 7.77 2.21 12.72
N GLY A 238 6.72 1.41 12.68
CA GLY A 238 6.16 0.77 13.87
C GLY A 238 6.65 -0.66 14.06
N LEU A 239 6.95 -1.02 15.30
CA LEU A 239 7.22 -2.39 15.72
C LEU A 239 6.06 -2.90 16.59
N LEU A 240 5.41 -3.97 16.15
CA LEU A 240 4.51 -4.77 16.99
C LEU A 240 5.36 -5.82 17.70
N VAL A 241 5.79 -5.51 18.93
CA VAL A 241 6.67 -6.34 19.73
C VAL A 241 5.83 -7.37 20.47
N ALA A 242 5.92 -8.63 20.07
CA ALA A 242 4.96 -9.64 20.48
C ALA A 242 5.66 -10.98 20.79
N PRO A 243 5.45 -11.56 21.98
CA PRO A 243 5.86 -12.94 22.22
C PRO A 243 4.94 -13.91 21.47
N PRO A 244 5.36 -15.17 21.25
CA PRO A 244 4.49 -16.19 20.66
C PRO A 244 3.15 -16.32 21.42
N LYS A 245 2.06 -16.56 20.69
CA LYS A 245 0.68 -16.73 21.23
C LYS A 245 0.10 -15.51 21.97
N SER A 246 0.63 -14.30 21.76
CA SER A 246 0.08 -13.06 22.34
C SER A 246 -1.06 -12.42 21.55
N GLY A 247 -1.39 -12.93 20.37
CA GLY A 247 -2.43 -12.38 19.49
C GLY A 247 -1.90 -11.44 18.38
N LYS A 248 -0.63 -11.58 17.97
CA LYS A 248 -0.01 -10.77 16.89
C LYS A 248 -0.82 -10.72 15.60
N THR A 249 -1.33 -11.87 15.15
CA THR A 249 -2.00 -12.01 13.85
C THR A 249 -3.33 -11.26 13.86
N VAL A 250 -4.12 -11.45 14.92
CA VAL A 250 -5.39 -10.74 15.13
C VAL A 250 -5.15 -9.23 15.24
N MET A 251 -4.10 -8.81 15.95
CA MET A 251 -3.73 -7.38 16.04
C MET A 251 -3.44 -6.80 14.66
N LEU A 252 -2.67 -7.51 13.82
CA LEU A 252 -2.32 -7.05 12.48
C LEU A 252 -3.54 -6.99 11.56
N GLN A 253 -4.44 -7.98 11.64
CA GLN A 253 -5.73 -7.98 10.94
C GLN A 253 -6.58 -6.77 11.34
N HIS A 254 -6.68 -6.47 12.64
CA HIS A 254 -7.44 -5.32 13.14
C HIS A 254 -6.90 -3.99 12.60
N ILE A 255 -5.57 -3.85 12.53
CA ILE A 255 -4.93 -2.67 11.92
C ILE A 255 -5.26 -2.62 10.42
N ALA A 256 -5.18 -3.74 9.69
CA ALA A 256 -5.50 -3.81 8.27
C ALA A 256 -6.96 -3.41 7.97
N HIS A 257 -7.92 -3.96 8.73
CA HIS A 257 -9.33 -3.63 8.57
C HIS A 257 -9.66 -2.18 8.94
N ALA A 258 -8.93 -1.62 9.91
CA ALA A 258 -9.07 -0.22 10.28
C ALA A 258 -8.55 0.72 9.19
N ILE A 259 -7.36 0.44 8.64
CA ILE A 259 -6.76 1.22 7.56
C ILE A 259 -7.64 1.18 6.31
N THR A 260 -8.07 -0.02 5.88
CA THR A 260 -8.90 -0.18 4.67
C THR A 260 -10.27 0.47 4.77
N ALA A 261 -10.84 0.56 5.97
CA ALA A 261 -12.13 1.21 6.18
C ALA A 261 -12.01 2.74 6.28
N ASN A 262 -11.01 3.25 6.98
CA ASN A 262 -10.87 4.68 7.27
C ASN A 262 -10.05 5.44 6.22
N HIS A 263 -9.14 4.76 5.53
CA HIS A 263 -8.17 5.34 4.58
C HIS A 263 -8.17 4.51 3.27
N PRO A 264 -9.27 4.48 2.51
CA PRO A 264 -9.40 3.66 1.31
C PRO A 264 -8.47 4.09 0.15
N ASP A 265 -7.87 5.28 0.25
CA ASP A 265 -6.88 5.84 -0.66
C ASP A 265 -5.45 5.32 -0.41
N VAL A 266 -5.21 4.69 0.74
CA VAL A 266 -3.93 4.10 1.11
C VAL A 266 -3.76 2.74 0.46
N GLU A 267 -2.63 2.54 -0.21
CA GLU A 267 -2.25 1.25 -0.80
C GLU A 267 -1.77 0.31 0.31
N LEU A 268 -2.60 -0.68 0.69
CA LEU A 268 -2.28 -1.65 1.72
C LEU A 268 -1.64 -2.91 1.13
N ILE A 269 -0.43 -3.22 1.59
CA ILE A 269 0.30 -4.46 1.28
C ILE A 269 0.53 -5.23 2.59
N VAL A 270 0.10 -6.49 2.64
CA VAL A 270 0.42 -7.41 3.73
C VAL A 270 1.50 -8.38 3.25
N LEU A 271 2.67 -8.34 3.89
CA LEU A 271 3.82 -9.18 3.56
C LEU A 271 4.03 -10.23 4.66
N LEU A 272 3.80 -11.50 4.31
CA LEU A 272 3.95 -12.64 5.22
C LEU A 272 5.22 -13.43 4.86
N ILE A 273 6.15 -13.53 5.81
CA ILE A 273 7.46 -14.16 5.62
C ILE A 273 7.63 -15.30 6.62
N ASP A 274 7.92 -16.50 6.09
CA ASP A 274 8.19 -17.71 6.87
C ASP A 274 7.06 -18.00 7.87
N GLU A 275 5.82 -17.78 7.40
CA GLU A 275 4.60 -18.00 8.17
C GLU A 275 3.81 -19.22 7.65
N ARG A 276 2.82 -19.66 8.42
CA ARG A 276 2.09 -20.90 8.11
C ARG A 276 1.10 -20.73 6.96
N PRO A 277 0.94 -21.73 6.06
CA PRO A 277 -0.01 -21.66 4.94
C PRO A 277 -1.46 -21.34 5.35
N GLU A 278 -1.91 -21.87 6.48
CA GLU A 278 -3.25 -21.60 7.00
C GLU A 278 -3.43 -20.14 7.43
N GLU A 279 -2.42 -19.52 8.03
CA GLU A 279 -2.42 -18.11 8.44
C GLU A 279 -2.39 -17.19 7.21
N VAL A 280 -1.66 -17.58 6.16
CA VAL A 280 -1.66 -16.87 4.86
C VAL A 280 -3.06 -16.87 4.25
N THR A 281 -3.71 -18.04 4.21
CA THR A 281 -5.06 -18.18 3.64
C THR A 281 -6.08 -17.35 4.42
N GLU A 282 -5.97 -17.34 5.75
CA GLU A 282 -6.83 -16.52 6.61
C GLU A 282 -6.66 -15.03 6.30
N MET A 283 -5.42 -14.55 6.21
CA MET A 283 -5.12 -13.15 5.90
C MET A 283 -5.65 -12.74 4.52
N GLN A 284 -5.45 -13.59 3.50
CA GLN A 284 -5.93 -13.37 2.13
C GLN A 284 -7.45 -13.23 2.04
N ARG A 285 -8.20 -13.97 2.86
CA ARG A 285 -9.67 -13.93 2.88
C ARG A 285 -10.23 -12.79 3.73
N SER A 286 -9.47 -12.33 4.71
CA SER A 286 -9.92 -11.32 5.68
C SER A 286 -9.62 -9.90 5.22
N VAL A 287 -8.40 -9.66 4.74
CA VAL A 287 -7.91 -8.30 4.45
C VAL A 287 -8.22 -7.88 3.03
N LYS A 288 -8.81 -6.68 2.87
CA LYS A 288 -8.97 -6.02 1.57
C LYS A 288 -7.68 -5.28 1.21
N GLY A 289 -6.75 -5.97 0.57
CA GLY A 289 -5.48 -5.40 0.15
C GLY A 289 -4.66 -6.42 -0.60
N GLU A 290 -3.46 -6.03 -0.99
CA GLU A 290 -2.54 -6.96 -1.62
C GLU A 290 -1.87 -7.82 -0.55
N VAL A 291 -2.08 -9.15 -0.59
CA VAL A 291 -1.45 -10.08 0.36
C VAL A 291 -0.41 -10.91 -0.36
N VAL A 292 0.85 -10.66 -0.03
CA VAL A 292 2.03 -11.31 -0.60
C VAL A 292 2.66 -12.20 0.46
N ALA A 293 2.91 -13.46 0.13
CA ALA A 293 3.40 -14.43 1.10
C ALA A 293 4.53 -15.31 0.57
N SER A 294 5.40 -15.71 1.49
CA SER A 294 6.36 -16.79 1.31
C SER A 294 6.31 -17.65 2.57
N THR A 295 5.69 -18.83 2.48
CA THR A 295 5.47 -19.73 3.63
C THR A 295 6.80 -20.35 4.08
N PHE A 296 6.80 -20.98 5.26
CA PHE A 296 7.98 -21.67 5.80
C PHE A 296 8.50 -22.84 4.93
N ASP A 297 7.71 -23.30 3.95
CA ASP A 297 8.12 -24.33 2.98
C ASP A 297 9.14 -23.81 1.95
N GLU A 298 9.23 -22.48 1.81
CA GLU A 298 10.11 -21.81 0.85
C GLU A 298 11.51 -21.57 1.41
N PRO A 299 12.57 -21.51 0.57
CA PRO A 299 13.92 -21.25 1.03
C PRO A 299 14.13 -19.79 1.46
N ALA A 300 15.12 -19.53 2.32
CA ALA A 300 15.45 -18.18 2.80
C ALA A 300 15.74 -17.17 1.67
N SER A 301 16.33 -17.63 0.54
CA SER A 301 16.54 -16.80 -0.65
C SER A 301 15.24 -16.29 -1.25
N ARG A 302 14.17 -17.09 -1.18
CA ARG A 302 12.84 -16.72 -1.65
C ARG A 302 12.23 -15.64 -0.76
N HIS A 303 12.30 -15.80 0.56
CA HIS A 303 11.82 -14.78 1.50
C HIS A 303 12.46 -13.41 1.24
N VAL A 304 13.78 -13.40 1.01
CA VAL A 304 14.52 -12.18 0.69
C VAL A 304 14.07 -11.59 -0.64
N GLN A 305 13.96 -12.40 -1.70
CA GLN A 305 13.52 -11.92 -3.01
C GLN A 305 12.13 -11.28 -2.97
N VAL A 306 11.16 -11.92 -2.31
CA VAL A 306 9.79 -11.39 -2.17
C VAL A 306 9.79 -10.06 -1.44
N ALA A 307 10.52 -9.97 -0.32
CA ALA A 307 10.61 -8.74 0.44
C ALA A 307 11.25 -7.60 -0.37
N GLU A 308 12.30 -7.89 -1.13
CA GLU A 308 12.95 -6.89 -2.02
C GLU A 308 12.00 -6.42 -3.14
N MET A 309 11.21 -7.31 -3.73
CA MET A 309 10.19 -6.92 -4.72
C MET A 309 9.10 -6.03 -4.11
N VAL A 310 8.58 -6.40 -2.94
CA VAL A 310 7.53 -5.62 -2.25
C VAL A 310 8.03 -4.24 -1.85
N ILE A 311 9.24 -4.14 -1.30
CA ILE A 311 9.78 -2.83 -0.88
C ILE A 311 10.09 -1.93 -2.07
N GLU A 312 10.61 -2.48 -3.18
CA GLU A 312 10.84 -1.70 -4.38
C GLU A 312 9.51 -1.22 -4.98
N LYS A 313 8.48 -2.08 -5.06
CA LYS A 313 7.13 -1.66 -5.48
C LYS A 313 6.59 -0.52 -4.60
N ALA A 314 6.69 -0.64 -3.29
CA ALA A 314 6.22 0.38 -2.37
C ALA A 314 6.95 1.73 -2.54
N LYS A 315 8.27 1.70 -2.78
CA LYS A 315 9.04 2.91 -3.11
C LYS A 315 8.56 3.54 -4.41
N ARG A 316 8.36 2.75 -5.47
CA ARG A 316 7.87 3.25 -6.76
C ARG A 316 6.49 3.90 -6.60
N LEU A 317 5.58 3.30 -5.86
CA LEU A 317 4.28 3.91 -5.55
C LEU A 317 4.44 5.24 -4.78
N THR A 318 5.34 5.28 -3.79
CA THR A 318 5.62 6.49 -3.01
C THR A 318 6.20 7.62 -3.87
N GLU A 319 7.06 7.32 -4.85
CA GLU A 319 7.55 8.29 -5.85
C GLU A 319 6.41 8.94 -6.65
N HIS A 320 5.28 8.25 -6.78
CA HIS A 320 4.05 8.77 -7.40
C HIS A 320 3.08 9.43 -6.40
N LYS A 321 3.59 9.80 -5.22
CA LYS A 321 2.87 10.49 -4.13
C LYS A 321 1.73 9.67 -3.55
N LYS A 322 1.83 8.35 -3.61
CA LYS A 322 0.89 7.44 -2.94
C LYS A 322 1.30 7.25 -1.49
N ASP A 323 0.29 7.11 -0.63
CA ASP A 323 0.47 6.62 0.73
C ASP A 323 0.40 5.10 0.71
N VAL A 324 1.48 4.45 1.14
CA VAL A 324 1.62 3.00 1.12
C VAL A 324 1.80 2.51 2.55
N VAL A 325 1.08 1.46 2.93
CA VAL A 325 1.26 0.76 4.20
C VAL A 325 1.69 -0.67 3.93
N ILE A 326 2.82 -1.08 4.50
CA ILE A 326 3.25 -2.48 4.56
C ILE A 326 3.02 -3.01 5.97
N LEU A 327 2.21 -4.05 6.09
CA LEU A 327 2.08 -4.87 7.29
C LEU A 327 2.96 -6.11 7.15
N LEU A 328 4.06 -6.16 7.88
CA LEU A 328 5.05 -7.24 7.77
C LEU A 328 4.96 -8.22 8.95
N ASP A 329 4.71 -9.50 8.67
CA ASP A 329 4.77 -10.59 9.63
C ASP A 329 5.76 -11.67 9.16
N SER A 330 7.02 -11.71 9.61
CA SER A 330 7.64 -10.86 10.63
C SER A 330 9.01 -10.31 10.22
N LEU A 331 9.40 -9.18 10.82
CA LEU A 331 10.73 -8.60 10.63
C LEU A 331 11.83 -9.50 11.22
N THR A 332 11.55 -10.19 12.31
CA THR A 332 12.48 -11.16 12.93
C THR A 332 12.80 -12.30 11.97
N ARG A 333 11.79 -12.90 11.34
CA ARG A 333 11.99 -14.00 10.37
C ARG A 333 12.69 -13.51 9.11
N LEU A 334 12.34 -12.32 8.63
CA LEU A 334 13.04 -11.71 7.49
C LEU A 334 14.53 -11.50 7.81
N ALA A 335 14.87 -10.97 8.99
CA ALA A 335 16.24 -10.79 9.42
C ALA A 335 17.01 -12.13 9.53
N ARG A 336 16.36 -13.20 10.02
CA ARG A 336 16.91 -14.56 10.00
C ARG A 336 17.21 -15.03 8.58
N ALA A 337 16.28 -14.83 7.64
CA ALA A 337 16.49 -15.17 6.24
C ALA A 337 17.70 -14.44 5.63
N TYR A 338 17.85 -13.13 5.88
CA TYR A 338 19.03 -12.37 5.46
C TYR A 338 20.33 -12.90 6.07
N ASN A 339 20.30 -13.30 7.34
CA ASN A 339 21.46 -13.90 8.01
C ASN A 339 21.87 -15.25 7.39
N THR A 340 20.92 -16.02 6.90
CA THR A 340 21.20 -17.31 6.22
C THR A 340 21.77 -17.12 4.82
N VAL A 341 21.32 -16.10 4.07
CA VAL A 341 21.75 -15.90 2.67
C VAL A 341 23.00 -15.05 2.51
N VAL A 342 23.38 -14.26 3.52
CA VAL A 342 24.55 -13.39 3.41
C VAL A 342 25.83 -14.22 3.39
N PRO A 343 26.80 -13.92 2.51
CA PRO A 343 28.12 -14.54 2.57
C PRO A 343 28.78 -14.25 3.92
N ALA A 344 29.42 -15.27 4.51
CA ALA A 344 30.05 -15.14 5.81
C ALA A 344 31.13 -14.03 5.82
N SER A 345 31.00 -13.08 6.75
CA SER A 345 31.97 -11.99 6.91
C SER A 345 33.20 -12.38 7.72
N GLY A 346 33.16 -13.55 8.38
CA GLY A 346 34.14 -13.97 9.38
C GLY A 346 33.98 -13.31 10.75
N LYS A 347 32.98 -12.43 10.93
CA LYS A 347 32.68 -11.75 12.20
C LYS A 347 31.23 -12.06 12.62
N VAL A 348 31.10 -12.87 13.67
CA VAL A 348 29.79 -13.26 14.22
C VAL A 348 29.56 -12.50 15.52
N LEU A 349 28.45 -11.78 15.58
CA LEU A 349 27.98 -11.07 16.77
C LEU A 349 27.34 -12.05 17.76
N THR A 350 27.04 -11.55 18.96
CA THR A 350 26.26 -12.31 19.95
C THR A 350 24.97 -12.83 19.34
N GLY A 351 24.58 -14.06 19.70
CA GLY A 351 23.36 -14.69 19.16
C GLY A 351 23.52 -15.32 17.78
N GLY A 352 24.73 -15.38 17.20
CA GLY A 352 24.97 -16.08 15.94
C GLY A 352 24.61 -15.27 14.68
N VAL A 353 24.50 -13.95 14.83
CA VAL A 353 24.18 -13.03 13.74
C VAL A 353 25.48 -12.55 13.09
N ASP A 354 25.60 -12.66 11.77
CA ASP A 354 26.73 -12.11 11.03
C ASP A 354 26.71 -10.57 11.09
N ALA A 355 27.88 -9.94 11.22
CA ALA A 355 27.99 -8.48 11.34
C ALA A 355 27.35 -7.70 10.19
N ASN A 356 27.26 -8.29 8.99
CA ASN A 356 26.64 -7.66 7.81
C ASN A 356 25.17 -8.07 7.61
N ALA A 357 24.68 -9.09 8.31
CA ALA A 357 23.34 -9.65 8.09
C ALA A 357 22.22 -8.64 8.32
N LEU A 358 22.36 -7.76 9.33
CA LEU A 358 21.29 -6.82 9.72
C LEU A 358 21.24 -5.56 8.85
N GLN A 359 22.21 -5.31 7.98
CA GLN A 359 22.25 -4.08 7.17
C GLN A 359 21.06 -3.97 6.21
N LYS A 360 20.74 -5.05 5.49
CA LYS A 360 19.63 -5.07 4.53
C LYS A 360 18.25 -4.99 5.21
N PRO A 361 17.96 -5.81 6.23
CA PRO A 361 16.75 -5.64 7.06
C PRO A 361 16.58 -4.23 7.63
N LYS A 362 17.65 -3.60 8.12
CA LYS A 362 17.61 -2.22 8.60
C LYS A 362 17.24 -1.24 7.50
N ARG A 363 17.80 -1.42 6.30
CA ARG A 363 17.46 -0.59 5.14
C ARG A 363 16.00 -0.80 4.72
N PHE A 364 15.50 -2.03 4.75
CA PHE A 364 14.10 -2.36 4.50
C PHE A 364 13.19 -1.62 5.48
N PHE A 365 13.39 -1.80 6.79
CA PHE A 365 12.54 -1.18 7.81
C PHE A 365 12.72 0.35 7.87
N GLY A 366 13.94 0.83 7.67
CA GLY A 366 14.29 2.25 7.57
C GLY A 366 13.85 2.93 6.28
N ALA A 367 13.29 2.19 5.31
CA ALA A 367 12.69 2.79 4.13
C ALA A 367 11.44 3.58 4.52
N ALA A 368 10.66 3.14 5.52
CA ALA A 368 9.46 3.83 5.94
C ALA A 368 9.75 5.25 6.47
N ARG A 369 9.02 6.21 5.91
CA ARG A 369 9.18 7.66 6.14
C ARG A 369 8.00 8.42 5.55
N ASN A 370 7.71 9.57 6.14
CA ASN A 370 6.84 10.57 5.54
C ASN A 370 7.65 11.40 4.54
N ILE A 371 7.05 11.85 3.44
CA ILE A 371 7.74 12.58 2.37
C ILE A 371 7.16 13.98 2.22
N GLU A 372 8.04 15.00 2.19
CA GLU A 372 7.62 16.40 2.03
C GLU A 372 6.97 16.68 0.67
N GLU A 373 7.51 16.09 -0.40
CA GLU A 373 7.04 16.29 -1.78
C GLU A 373 5.70 15.59 -2.10
N GLY A 374 5.23 14.75 -1.17
CA GLY A 374 3.96 14.02 -1.21
C GLY A 374 4.12 12.49 -1.15
N GLY A 375 3.09 11.84 -0.61
CA GLY A 375 3.08 10.40 -0.34
C GLY A 375 3.80 10.02 0.96
N SER A 376 3.72 8.75 1.32
CA SER A 376 4.39 8.23 2.51
C SER A 376 4.55 6.72 2.41
N LEU A 377 5.59 6.20 3.06
CA LEU A 377 5.77 4.76 3.22
C LEU A 377 5.70 4.43 4.71
N THR A 378 4.65 3.74 5.12
CA THR A 378 4.44 3.25 6.47
C THR A 378 4.77 1.77 6.53
N ILE A 379 5.57 1.35 7.51
CA ILE A 379 5.84 -0.07 7.77
C ILE A 379 5.51 -0.36 9.22
N ILE A 380 4.56 -1.28 9.43
CA ILE A 380 4.27 -1.86 10.74
C ILE A 380 4.68 -3.32 10.70
N ALA A 381 5.74 -3.65 11.42
CA ALA A 381 6.31 -4.98 11.36
C ALA A 381 6.24 -5.67 12.72
N THR A 382 5.93 -6.97 12.73
CA THR A 382 5.98 -7.77 13.95
C THR A 382 7.43 -8.12 14.30
N ALA A 383 7.76 -8.02 15.57
CA ALA A 383 9.05 -8.41 16.13
C ALA A 383 8.82 -9.41 17.26
N LEU A 384 9.41 -10.60 17.12
CA LEU A 384 9.29 -11.66 18.11
C LEU A 384 10.26 -11.42 19.27
N ILE A 385 9.74 -11.53 20.49
CA ILE A 385 10.51 -11.52 21.75
C ILE A 385 10.17 -12.75 22.58
N ASP A 386 10.93 -13.02 23.64
CA ASP A 386 10.71 -14.14 24.57
C ASP A 386 10.61 -15.51 23.88
N THR A 387 11.31 -15.69 22.77
CA THR A 387 11.33 -16.95 22.00
C THR A 387 12.32 -17.97 22.59
N GLY A 388 13.16 -17.54 23.53
CA GLY A 388 14.30 -18.31 24.04
C GLY A 388 15.54 -18.28 23.13
N SER A 389 15.48 -17.55 22.00
CA SER A 389 16.61 -17.39 21.08
C SER A 389 17.33 -16.06 21.31
N ARG A 390 18.60 -16.10 21.71
CA ARG A 390 19.45 -14.90 21.81
C ARG A 390 19.59 -14.15 20.48
N MET A 391 19.43 -14.85 19.36
CA MET A 391 19.44 -14.23 18.03
C MET A 391 18.29 -13.23 17.91
N ASP A 392 17.09 -13.60 18.37
CA ASP A 392 15.90 -12.75 18.25
C ASP A 392 15.99 -11.54 19.17
N ASP A 393 16.55 -11.71 20.37
CA ASP A 393 16.79 -10.60 21.29
C ASP A 393 17.72 -9.55 20.66
N VAL A 394 18.81 -9.98 20.01
CA VAL A 394 19.75 -9.10 19.31
C VAL A 394 19.10 -8.41 18.11
N ILE A 395 18.31 -9.15 17.34
CA ILE A 395 17.52 -8.62 16.21
C ILE A 395 16.57 -7.53 16.72
N TYR A 396 15.81 -7.80 17.77
CA TYR A 396 14.84 -6.85 18.33
C TYR A 396 15.53 -5.56 18.81
N GLU A 397 16.58 -5.68 19.62
CA GLU A 397 17.30 -4.50 20.14
C GLU A 397 17.88 -3.64 19.01
N GLU A 398 18.32 -4.26 17.93
CA GLU A 398 18.83 -3.54 16.77
C GLU A 398 17.73 -2.76 16.01
N PHE A 399 16.54 -3.33 15.86
CA PHE A 399 15.43 -2.63 15.19
C PHE A 399 14.72 -1.61 16.08
N LYS A 400 14.75 -1.79 17.39
CA LYS A 400 14.22 -0.82 18.36
C LYS A 400 14.82 0.57 18.18
N GLY A 401 16.12 0.66 17.89
CA GLY A 401 16.80 1.93 17.58
C GLY A 401 16.36 2.56 16.24
N THR A 402 15.88 1.74 15.30
CA THR A 402 15.48 2.16 13.95
C THR A 402 14.02 2.63 13.88
N GLY A 403 13.16 2.00 14.68
CA GLY A 403 11.73 2.31 14.79
C GLY A 403 11.44 3.64 15.49
N ASN A 404 10.23 4.15 15.28
CA ASN A 404 9.72 5.35 15.96
C ASN A 404 8.33 5.13 16.59
N MET A 405 7.77 3.93 16.52
CA MET A 405 6.61 3.48 17.30
C MET A 405 6.85 2.05 17.77
N GLU A 406 6.46 1.75 19.01
CA GLU A 406 6.47 0.41 19.57
C GLU A 406 5.09 0.10 20.19
N LEU A 407 4.52 -1.05 19.84
CA LEU A 407 3.32 -1.60 20.44
C LEU A 407 3.69 -2.96 21.04
N HIS A 408 3.76 -3.03 22.38
CA HIS A 408 4.18 -4.22 23.10
C HIS A 408 2.98 -5.07 23.48
N LEU A 409 3.03 -6.36 23.21
CA LEU A 409 2.06 -7.34 23.69
C LEU A 409 2.62 -8.15 24.87
N ASP A 410 1.81 -8.41 25.90
CA ASP A 410 2.21 -9.19 27.07
C ASP A 410 1.58 -10.59 27.04
N ARG A 411 2.42 -11.63 27.13
CA ARG A 411 1.99 -13.03 27.20
C ARG A 411 1.09 -13.30 28.42
N ARG A 412 1.37 -12.67 29.57
CA ARG A 412 0.59 -12.89 30.81
C ARG A 412 -0.87 -12.45 30.64
N MET A 413 -1.09 -11.34 29.93
CA MET A 413 -2.45 -10.88 29.61
C MET A 413 -3.17 -11.87 28.69
N ALA A 414 -2.49 -12.36 27.65
CA ALA A 414 -3.05 -13.36 26.75
C ALA A 414 -3.41 -14.67 27.48
N GLU A 415 -2.55 -15.13 28.40
CA GLU A 415 -2.80 -16.32 29.24
C GLU A 415 -4.00 -16.11 30.18
N LYS A 416 -4.20 -14.90 30.70
CA LYS A 416 -5.39 -14.50 31.49
C LYS A 416 -6.62 -14.19 30.60
N ARG A 417 -6.50 -14.28 29.27
CA ARG A 417 -7.53 -13.94 28.28
C ARG A 417 -8.00 -12.47 28.32
N VAL A 418 -7.10 -11.57 28.68
CA VAL A 418 -7.31 -10.12 28.60
C VAL A 418 -6.87 -9.64 27.22
N TYR A 419 -7.84 -9.22 26.39
CA TYR A 419 -7.58 -8.72 25.04
C TYR A 419 -8.16 -7.31 24.80
N PRO A 420 -7.46 -6.47 24.02
CA PRO A 420 -6.13 -6.70 23.46
C PRO A 420 -5.03 -6.74 24.54
N ALA A 421 -4.06 -7.63 24.35
CA ALA A 421 -2.99 -7.89 25.32
C ALA A 421 -1.87 -6.82 25.27
N ILE A 422 -2.24 -5.54 25.17
CA ILE A 422 -1.30 -4.43 24.99
C ILE A 422 -0.72 -4.02 26.34
N ASN A 423 0.61 -3.97 26.43
CA ASN A 423 1.29 -3.30 27.54
C ASN A 423 1.28 -1.78 27.28
N VAL A 424 0.37 -1.07 27.94
CA VAL A 424 0.15 0.38 27.77
C VAL A 424 1.33 1.24 28.22
N ASN A 425 2.10 0.76 29.21
CA ASN A 425 3.23 1.47 29.79
C ASN A 425 4.46 1.42 28.89
N ARG A 426 4.70 0.27 28.23
CA ARG A 426 5.83 0.07 27.31
C ARG A 426 5.57 0.55 25.89
N SER A 427 4.30 0.72 25.50
CA SER A 427 3.91 1.12 24.15
C SER A 427 3.89 2.64 24.01
N GLY A 428 4.26 3.14 22.82
CA GLY A 428 4.26 4.57 22.52
C GLY A 428 4.80 4.92 21.14
N THR A 429 4.57 6.17 20.74
CA THR A 429 5.04 6.73 19.47
C THR A 429 5.92 7.96 19.73
N ARG A 430 7.09 8.02 19.09
CA ARG A 430 7.96 9.21 19.15
C ARG A 430 7.31 10.36 18.39
N ARG A 431 7.44 11.58 18.92
CA ARG A 431 6.86 12.80 18.35
C ARG A 431 5.32 12.72 18.19
N GLU A 432 4.63 12.05 19.13
CA GLU A 432 3.17 11.90 19.12
C GLU A 432 2.41 13.23 19.12
N GLU A 433 3.04 14.33 19.56
CA GLU A 433 2.48 15.68 19.49
C GLU A 433 2.23 16.19 18.06
N LEU A 434 2.84 15.57 17.05
CA LEU A 434 2.57 15.85 15.64
C LEU A 434 1.33 15.12 15.11
N LEU A 435 0.88 14.07 15.81
CA LEU A 435 -0.22 13.19 15.37
C LEU A 435 -1.52 13.45 16.13
N MET A 436 -1.45 14.20 17.23
CA MET A 436 -2.58 14.43 18.12
C MET A 436 -2.78 15.92 18.36
N LYS A 437 -4.04 16.30 18.60
CA LYS A 437 -4.35 17.67 19.03
C LYS A 437 -3.80 17.92 20.43
N PRO A 438 -3.32 19.14 20.75
CA PRO A 438 -2.72 19.45 22.05
C PRO A 438 -3.61 19.14 23.26
N ASP A 439 -4.93 19.34 23.14
CA ASP A 439 -5.90 19.07 24.21
C ASP A 439 -6.10 17.57 24.46
N VAL A 440 -6.05 16.76 23.41
CA VAL A 440 -6.10 15.29 23.51
C VAL A 440 -4.80 14.76 24.12
N LEU A 441 -3.66 15.29 23.68
CA LEU A 441 -2.35 14.88 24.18
C LEU A 441 -2.21 15.09 25.70
N GLN A 442 -2.67 16.23 26.21
CA GLN A 442 -2.68 16.51 27.65
C GLN A 442 -3.50 15.48 28.44
N LYS A 443 -4.67 15.08 27.91
CA LYS A 443 -5.52 14.05 28.53
C LYS A 443 -4.84 12.68 28.53
N ILE A 444 -4.16 12.32 27.44
CA ILE A 444 -3.40 11.08 27.34
C ILE A 444 -2.24 11.07 28.34
N TRP A 445 -1.55 12.18 28.57
CA TRP A 445 -0.51 12.25 29.60
C TRP A 445 -1.05 12.05 31.01
N ILE A 446 -2.23 12.58 31.33
CA ILE A 446 -2.90 12.33 32.60
C ILE A 446 -3.25 10.84 32.72
N LEU A 447 -3.83 10.26 31.67
CA LEU A 447 -4.13 8.83 31.61
C LEU A 447 -2.88 7.97 31.83
N ARG A 448 -1.78 8.27 31.14
CA ARG A 448 -0.51 7.55 31.29
C ARG A 448 0.05 7.65 32.71
N LYS A 449 -0.01 8.82 33.34
CA LYS A 449 0.42 8.98 34.74
C LYS A 449 -0.41 8.15 35.71
N LEU A 450 -1.71 8.04 35.46
CA LEU A 450 -2.61 7.20 36.27
C LEU A 450 -2.27 5.71 36.10
N LEU A 451 -2.09 5.25 34.85
CA LEU A 451 -1.83 3.85 34.52
C LEU A 451 -0.43 3.38 34.98
N TYR A 452 0.55 4.27 35.01
CA TYR A 452 1.93 3.92 35.35
C TYR A 452 2.11 3.37 36.77
N GLY A 453 1.24 3.76 37.71
CA GLY A 453 1.29 3.26 39.09
C GLY A 453 0.65 1.88 39.30
N MET A 454 -0.03 1.34 38.29
CA MET A 454 -0.73 0.05 38.34
C MET A 454 0.16 -1.07 37.82
N ASP A 455 -0.10 -2.32 38.22
CA ASP A 455 0.46 -3.48 37.49
C ASP A 455 -0.06 -3.48 36.05
N ASP A 456 0.73 -4.01 35.12
CA ASP A 456 0.41 -3.97 33.69
C ASP A 456 -0.97 -4.58 33.37
N ILE A 457 -1.34 -5.69 34.03
CA ILE A 457 -2.63 -6.35 33.80
C ILE A 457 -3.77 -5.48 34.33
N ASP A 458 -3.62 -4.94 35.53
CA ASP A 458 -4.63 -4.09 36.17
C ASP A 458 -4.83 -2.77 35.39
N ALA A 459 -3.73 -2.20 34.88
CA ALA A 459 -3.75 -1.02 34.02
C ALA A 459 -4.59 -1.26 32.76
N MET A 460 -4.39 -2.42 32.14
CA MET A 460 -5.12 -2.80 30.93
C MET A 460 -6.60 -3.07 31.22
N GLU A 461 -6.93 -3.79 32.29
CA GLU A 461 -8.30 -4.06 32.70
C GLU A 461 -9.05 -2.76 33.06
N PHE A 462 -8.40 -1.86 33.78
CA PHE A 462 -8.94 -0.53 34.09
C PHE A 462 -9.21 0.27 32.83
N LEU A 463 -8.25 0.33 31.90
CA LEU A 463 -8.44 1.04 30.62
C LEU A 463 -9.59 0.43 29.82
N LEU A 464 -9.67 -0.90 29.75
CA LEU A 464 -10.74 -1.61 29.04
C LEU A 464 -12.13 -1.29 29.60
N ASP A 465 -12.28 -1.29 30.92
CA ASP A 465 -13.54 -0.91 31.58
C ASP A 465 -14.00 0.48 31.12
N LYS A 466 -13.10 1.46 31.14
CA LYS A 466 -13.44 2.84 30.76
C LYS A 466 -13.67 3.03 29.26
N VAL A 467 -12.89 2.36 28.40
CA VAL A 467 -13.06 2.42 26.95
C VAL A 467 -14.38 1.76 26.53
N LYS A 468 -14.73 0.61 27.12
CA LYS A 468 -15.99 -0.09 26.83
C LYS A 468 -17.24 0.66 27.33
N ALA A 469 -17.09 1.48 28.36
CA ALA A 469 -18.18 2.32 28.87
C ALA A 469 -18.57 3.48 27.92
N THR A 470 -17.80 3.72 26.86
CA THR A 470 -18.01 4.83 25.91
C THR A 470 -18.03 4.33 24.47
N LYS A 471 -18.68 5.07 23.56
CA LYS A 471 -18.79 4.68 22.15
C LYS A 471 -17.52 4.99 21.35
N GLY A 472 -16.78 6.03 21.75
CA GLY A 472 -15.58 6.48 21.05
C GLY A 472 -14.63 7.26 21.94
N ASN A 473 -13.43 7.51 21.43
CA ASN A 473 -12.34 8.18 22.13
C ASN A 473 -12.68 9.62 22.49
N ALA A 474 -13.43 10.34 21.64
CA ALA A 474 -13.90 11.68 21.97
C ALA A 474 -14.77 11.69 23.25
N GLU A 475 -15.75 10.78 23.34
CA GLU A 475 -16.62 10.63 24.50
C GLU A 475 -15.85 10.20 25.76
N PHE A 476 -14.90 9.27 25.60
CA PHE A 476 -13.99 8.85 26.67
C PHE A 476 -13.21 10.05 27.24
N PHE A 477 -12.60 10.85 26.38
CA PHE A 477 -11.84 12.03 26.77
C PHE A 477 -12.70 13.14 27.40
N ASP A 478 -13.99 13.21 27.06
CA ASP A 478 -14.92 14.14 27.69
C ASP A 478 -15.44 13.63 29.04
N ALA A 479 -15.55 12.31 29.22
CA ALA A 479 -15.85 11.70 30.51
C ALA A 479 -14.73 11.95 31.53
N MET A 480 -13.46 11.93 31.10
CA MET A 480 -12.30 12.27 31.95
C MET A 480 -12.30 13.70 32.48
N ARG A 481 -13.09 14.62 31.90
CA ARG A 481 -13.22 16.01 32.40
C ARG A 481 -14.24 16.14 33.54
N ARG A 482 -15.16 15.18 33.65
CA ARG A 482 -16.33 15.26 34.54
C ARG A 482 -16.13 14.54 35.88
N GLY A 483 -15.08 13.73 35.99
CA GLY A 483 -14.58 13.17 37.25
C GLY A 483 -13.23 13.78 37.57
#